data_AF-A0A832EN55-F1
#
_entry.id   AF-A0A832EN55-F1
#
_cell.length_a   1.000
_cell.length_b   1.000
_cell.length_c   1.000
_cell.angle_alpha   90.00
_cell.angle_beta   90.00
_cell.angle_gamma   90.00
#
_symmetry.space_group_name_H-M   'P 1'
#
loop_
_entity.id
_entity.type
_entity.pdbx_description
1 polymer ?
#
loop_
_entity_poly.entity_id
_entity_poly.type
_entity_poly.pdbx_seq_one_letter_code
_entity_poly.pdbx_strand_id
1 'polypeptide(L)'
;RVEYEYEIPVKDANEMLDDLCEQPIIEKKRYKIAHDGLIWEVDEFGGVNEGLIVAEVELESEDQAFSKPDWIGEEIADDPRYFNSNLIAHPYTQW
;
A
#
# COMPACT_ATOMS: atom_id res chain seq x y z
N ARG A 1 -15.43 -1.76 -10.03
CA ARG A 1 -15.70 -2.71 -8.93
C ARG A 1 -16.62 -2.01 -7.93
N VAL A 2 -17.51 -2.71 -7.23
CA VAL A 2 -18.29 -2.11 -6.13
C VAL A 2 -17.54 -2.41 -4.84
N GLU A 3 -17.31 -1.39 -4.03
CA GLU A 3 -16.59 -1.50 -2.76
C GLU A 3 -17.49 -1.05 -1.62
N TYR A 4 -17.43 -1.75 -0.49
CA TYR A 4 -18.22 -1.50 0.70
C TYR A 4 -17.27 -1.44 1.89
N GLU A 5 -17.32 -0.35 2.65
CA GLU A 5 -16.50 -0.13 3.83
C GLU A 5 -17.40 0.25 5.01
N TYR A 6 -17.28 -0.48 6.12
CA TYR A 6 -18.02 -0.26 7.35
C TYR A 6 -17.28 -0.89 8.52
N GLU A 7 -17.51 -0.36 9.73
CA GLU A 7 -16.92 -0.91 10.94
C GLU A 7 -17.44 -2.31 11.24
N ILE A 8 -16.55 -3.21 11.66
CA ILE A 8 -16.87 -4.57 12.10
C ILE A 8 -16.29 -4.84 13.49
N PRO A 9 -16.87 -5.77 14.27
CA PRO A 9 -16.28 -6.20 15.53
C PRO A 9 -14.87 -6.77 15.33
N VAL A 10 -13.95 -6.45 16.25
CA VAL A 10 -12.55 -6.93 16.22
C VAL A 10 -12.48 -8.47 16.14
N LYS A 11 -13.39 -9.16 16.81
CA LYS A 11 -13.44 -10.62 16.77
C LYS A 11 -13.68 -11.15 15.34
N ASP A 12 -14.63 -10.55 14.64
CA ASP A 12 -14.98 -10.95 13.27
C ASP A 12 -13.83 -10.62 12.33
N ALA A 13 -13.17 -9.46 12.51
CA ALA A 13 -11.99 -9.10 11.74
C ALA A 13 -10.85 -10.13 11.90
N ASN A 14 -10.56 -10.57 13.13
CA ASN A 14 -9.54 -11.59 13.37
C ASN A 14 -9.90 -12.94 12.72
N GLU A 15 -11.16 -13.38 12.82
CA GLU A 15 -11.62 -14.61 12.17
C GLU A 15 -11.44 -14.54 10.65
N MET A 16 -11.74 -13.39 10.03
CA MET A 16 -11.51 -13.18 8.59
C MET A 16 -10.02 -13.22 8.23
N LEU A 17 -9.16 -12.59 9.04
CA LEU A 17 -7.70 -12.59 8.82
C LEU A 17 -7.09 -13.99 8.95
N ASP A 18 -7.55 -14.77 9.93
CA ASP A 18 -7.01 -16.08 10.23
C ASP A 18 -7.52 -17.16 9.25
N ASP A 19 -8.81 -17.11 8.90
CA ASP A 19 -9.48 -18.22 8.20
C ASP A 19 -9.85 -17.93 6.73
N LEU A 20 -9.93 -16.67 6.30
CA LEU A 20 -10.39 -16.30 4.94
C LEU A 20 -9.31 -15.65 4.08
N CYS A 21 -8.38 -14.90 4.68
CA CYS A 21 -7.34 -14.20 3.95
C CYS A 21 -6.27 -15.16 3.42
N GLU A 22 -5.80 -14.90 2.20
CA GLU A 22 -4.63 -15.58 1.65
C GLU A 22 -3.39 -15.20 2.47
N GLN A 23 -2.59 -16.21 2.80
CA GLN A 23 -1.35 -16.05 3.54
C GLN A 23 -0.17 -15.96 2.57
N PRO A 24 0.86 -15.13 2.86
CA PRO A 24 1.01 -14.32 4.07
C PRO A 24 0.20 -13.01 4.04
N ILE A 25 -0.21 -12.54 5.21
CA ILE A 25 -0.90 -11.25 5.36
C ILE A 25 0.06 -10.11 5.02
N ILE A 26 -0.42 -9.09 4.31
CA ILE A 26 0.30 -7.82 4.16
C ILE A 26 0.09 -6.99 5.43
N GLU A 27 1.19 -6.73 6.11
CA GLU A 27 1.25 -5.80 7.23
C GLU A 27 1.98 -4.55 6.77
N LYS A 28 1.40 -3.37 7.02
CA LYS A 28 2.03 -2.10 6.69
C LYS A 28 1.58 -0.98 7.63
N LYS A 29 2.46 -0.01 7.84
CA LYS A 29 2.13 1.24 8.51
C LYS A 29 2.06 2.35 7.48
N ARG A 30 0.85 2.89 7.31
CA ARG A 30 0.58 3.99 6.39
C ARG A 30 0.74 5.34 7.09
N TYR A 31 1.60 6.18 6.53
CA TYR A 31 1.79 7.57 6.93
C TYR A 31 1.18 8.47 5.87
N LYS A 32 0.51 9.55 6.28
CA LYS A 32 -0.02 10.57 5.37
C LYS A 32 0.82 11.83 5.50
N ILE A 33 1.48 12.24 4.43
CA ILE A 33 2.38 13.40 4.39
C ILE A 33 1.79 14.43 3.42
N ALA A 34 1.44 15.61 3.94
CA ALA A 34 1.02 16.72 3.08
C ALA A 34 2.24 17.38 2.42
N HIS A 35 2.20 17.52 1.09
CA HIS A 35 3.23 18.20 0.30
C HIS A 35 2.60 18.89 -0.91
N ASP A 36 2.83 20.20 -1.05
CA ASP A 36 2.35 21.01 -2.19
C ASP A 36 0.85 20.83 -2.52
N GLY A 37 0.02 20.74 -1.48
CA GLY A 37 -1.43 20.60 -1.64
C GLY A 37 -1.92 19.18 -1.94
N LEU A 38 -1.00 18.21 -2.05
CA LEU A 38 -1.30 16.79 -2.18
C LEU A 38 -1.04 16.05 -0.87
N ILE A 39 -1.71 14.91 -0.70
CA ILE A 39 -1.45 13.99 0.39
C ILE A 39 -0.75 12.77 -0.20
N TRP A 40 0.48 12.55 0.24
CA TRP A 40 1.24 11.36 -0.08
C TRP A 40 0.99 10.30 0.98
N GLU A 41 0.58 9.11 0.54
CA GLU A 41 0.44 7.94 1.38
C GLU A 41 1.73 7.12 1.31
N VAL A 42 2.51 7.12 2.39
CA VAL A 42 3.76 6.37 2.50
C VAL A 42 3.51 5.11 3.31
N ASP A 43 3.63 3.97 2.67
CA ASP A 43 3.49 2.65 3.27
C ASP A 43 4.86 2.07 3.62
N GLU A 44 5.10 1.88 4.91
CA GLU A 44 6.22 1.09 5.44
C GLU A 44 5.73 -0.35 5.65
N PHE A 45 6.19 -1.28 4.82
CA PHE A 45 5.79 -2.68 4.88
C PHE A 45 6.56 -3.43 5.97
N GLY A 46 5.86 -4.35 6.65
CA GLY A 46 6.41 -5.23 7.67
C GLY A 46 6.33 -6.71 7.30
N GLY A 47 6.69 -7.57 8.25
CA GLY A 47 6.61 -9.02 8.09
C GLY A 47 7.47 -9.53 6.94
N VAL A 48 6.89 -10.34 6.06
CA VAL A 48 7.60 -10.91 4.89
C VAL A 48 7.95 -9.85 3.82
N ASN A 49 7.44 -8.63 3.95
CA ASN A 49 7.73 -7.50 3.09
C ASN A 49 8.55 -6.41 3.82
N GLU A 50 9.17 -6.74 4.96
CA GLU A 50 9.98 -5.80 5.74
C GLU A 50 11.12 -5.18 4.92
N GLY A 51 11.30 -3.87 5.07
CA GLY A 51 12.30 -3.08 4.35
C GLY A 51 11.78 -2.42 3.07
N LEU A 52 10.58 -2.78 2.59
CA LEU A 52 9.93 -2.09 1.49
C LEU A 52 9.19 -0.85 1.99
N ILE A 53 9.46 0.29 1.34
CA ILE A 53 8.73 1.54 1.55
C ILE A 53 8.22 2.02 0.20
N VAL A 54 6.91 2.23 0.08
CA VAL A 54 6.26 2.71 -1.14
C VAL A 54 5.52 4.00 -0.82
N ALA A 55 5.57 4.97 -1.73
CA ALA A 55 4.81 6.20 -1.63
C ALA A 55 3.83 6.29 -2.81
N GLU A 56 2.57 6.53 -2.50
CA GLU A 56 1.48 6.70 -3.46
C GLU A 56 0.88 8.10 -3.30
N VAL A 57 0.44 8.69 -4.41
CA VAL A 57 -0.31 9.94 -4.41
C VAL A 57 -1.45 9.81 -5.40
N GLU A 58 -2.66 10.17 -4.96
CA GLU A 58 -3.82 10.23 -5.84
C GLU A 58 -3.88 11.60 -6.51
N LEU A 59 -4.01 11.58 -7.84
CA LEU A 59 -4.21 12.77 -8.66
C LEU A 59 -5.65 12.81 -9.18
N GLU A 60 -6.18 14.01 -9.38
CA GLU A 60 -7.51 14.24 -9.98
C GLU A 60 -7.54 13.85 -11.47
N SER A 61 -6.38 13.88 -12.14
CA SER A 61 -6.21 13.42 -13.52
C SER A 61 -4.75 13.01 -13.80
N GLU A 62 -4.55 12.19 -14.84
CA GLU A 62 -3.22 11.75 -15.28
C GLU A 62 -2.30 12.93 -15.70
N ASP A 63 -2.89 14.00 -16.24
CA ASP A 63 -2.16 15.20 -16.68
C ASP A 63 -1.94 16.23 -15.56
N GLN A 64 -2.36 15.95 -14.33
CA GLN A 64 -2.20 16.88 -13.22
C GLN A 64 -0.72 17.11 -12.93
N ALA A 65 -0.27 18.35 -13.12
CA ALA A 65 1.07 18.74 -12.70
C ALA A 65 1.18 18.75 -11.17
N PHE A 66 2.25 18.15 -10.64
CA PHE A 66 2.56 18.17 -9.23
C PHE A 66 4.07 18.29 -9.00
N SER A 67 4.46 18.83 -7.84
CA SER A 67 5.85 18.83 -7.41
C SER A 67 6.19 17.49 -6.77
N LYS A 68 7.13 16.75 -7.35
CA LYS A 68 7.65 15.52 -6.76
C LYS A 68 8.58 15.87 -5.59
N PRO A 69 8.29 15.41 -4.36
CA PRO A 69 9.20 15.62 -3.22
C PRO A 69 10.56 14.93 -3.44
N ASP A 70 11.62 15.53 -2.90
CA ASP A 70 13.00 15.01 -3.04
C ASP A 70 13.23 13.62 -2.43
N TRP A 71 12.37 13.22 -1.48
CA TRP A 71 12.44 11.92 -0.82
C TRP A 71 11.74 10.79 -1.60
N ILE A 72 11.02 11.12 -2.69
CA ILE A 72 10.45 10.10 -3.57
C ILE A 72 11.54 9.56 -4.49
N GLY A 73 11.74 8.25 -4.44
CA GLY A 73 12.70 7.53 -5.27
C GLY A 73 12.21 7.26 -6.70
N GLU A 74 12.52 6.07 -7.19
CA GLU A 74 12.13 5.58 -8.50
C GLU A 74 10.61 5.50 -8.65
N GLU A 75 10.12 5.80 -9.84
CA GLU A 75 8.71 5.65 -10.17
C GLU A 75 8.42 4.19 -10.55
N ILE A 76 7.50 3.58 -9.81
CA ILE A 76 7.17 2.15 -9.91
C ILE A 76 5.68 1.90 -10.20
N ALA A 77 4.94 2.94 -10.61
CA ALA A 77 3.48 2.88 -10.77
C ALA A 77 3.02 1.74 -11.69
N ASP A 78 3.77 1.49 -12.77
CA ASP A 78 3.47 0.45 -13.76
C ASP A 78 4.18 -0.88 -13.48
N ASP A 79 4.93 -1.01 -12.40
CA ASP A 79 5.67 -2.23 -12.08
C ASP A 79 4.80 -3.21 -11.28
N PRO A 80 4.37 -4.33 -11.89
CA PRO A 80 3.46 -5.24 -11.22
C PRO A 80 4.05 -5.88 -9.97
N ARG A 81 5.37 -5.92 -9.82
CA ARG A 81 6.03 -6.54 -8.65
C ARG A 81 5.58 -5.88 -7.34
N TYR A 82 5.28 -4.59 -7.37
CA TYR A 82 4.87 -3.81 -6.20
C TYR A 82 3.37 -3.86 -5.91
N PHE A 83 2.57 -4.54 -6.74
CA PHE A 83 1.14 -4.70 -6.46
C PHE A 83 0.94 -5.61 -5.24
N ASN A 84 0.00 -5.28 -4.36
CA ASN A 84 -0.28 -6.06 -3.15
C ASN A 84 -0.53 -7.55 -3.44
N SER A 85 -1.25 -7.89 -4.52
CA SER A 85 -1.46 -9.29 -4.91
C SER A 85 -0.16 -10.03 -5.22
N ASN A 86 0.81 -9.33 -5.80
CA ASN A 86 2.11 -9.90 -6.15
C ASN A 86 3.07 -9.92 -4.96
N LEU A 87 2.97 -8.95 -4.04
CA LEU A 87 3.69 -8.95 -2.76
C LEU A 87 3.26 -10.08 -1.82
N ILE A 88 2.02 -10.58 -1.96
CA ILE A 88 1.58 -11.80 -1.27
C ILE A 88 2.23 -13.04 -1.92
N ALA A 89 2.16 -13.13 -3.25
CA ALA A 89 2.64 -14.29 -3.99
C ALA A 89 4.19 -14.44 -4.01
N HIS A 90 4.90 -13.32 -4.07
CA HIS A 90 6.36 -13.26 -4.06
C HIS A 90 6.82 -12.07 -3.19
N PRO A 91 6.97 -12.28 -1.88
CA PRO A 91 7.28 -11.20 -0.93
C PRO A 91 8.62 -10.51 -1.23
N TYR A 92 8.72 -9.23 -0.88
CA TYR A 92 9.88 -8.37 -1.13
C TYR A 92 11.21 -8.98 -0.64
N THR A 93 11.17 -9.65 0.51
CA THR A 93 12.34 -10.32 1.09
C THR A 93 12.89 -11.48 0.25
N GLN A 94 12.16 -11.91 -0.79
CA GLN A 94 12.51 -13.02 -1.67
C GLN A 94 12.82 -12.60 -3.11
N TRP A 95 12.82 -11.29 -3.40
CA TRP A 95 13.09 -10.74 -4.73
C TRP A 95 14.53 -10.93 -5.20
#